data_AF-A0A6V7KTF6-F1
#
_entry.id   AF-A0A6V7KTF6-F1
#
_cell.length_a   1.000
_cell.length_b   1.000
_cell.length_c   1.000
_cell.angle_alpha   90.00
_cell.angle_beta   90.00
_cell.angle_gamma   90.00
#
_symmetry.space_group_name_H-M   'P 1'
#
loop_
_entity.id
_entity.type
_entity.pdbx_description
1 polymer ?
#
loop_
_entity_poly.entity_id
_entity_poly.type
_entity_poly.pdbx_seq_one_letter_code
_entity_poly.pdbx_strand_id
1 'polypeptide(L)'
;GGGLRSARRAVRLLIQLDRSAQACQLYLQLCNAALKARLKRVKREGATIPYVKQLSAIAFSNIVEMAREFLRLFPETTNCTSSLVVWCSQEVKHLTSHLIKQLFIPQVTLGTLVECIGAVRSHCDQLTQLGMDLRYQLDGQLRAPLSRALQDAGEKYLDAVKVRAAEDTWRPSNMQNPQSLQKLLTELDDLGIPVPKNCLTADCWVSLTSNTIAFARLYVGLLEDCLSVATPELINTIDNVLTLVMKAQVQHLVSSLNNIKLKQE
;
A
#
# COMPACT_ATOMS: atom_id res chain seq x y z
N GLY A 1 4.78 -30.94 1.23
CA GLY A 1 5.34 -30.62 2.56
C GLY A 1 5.96 -31.81 3.27
N GLY A 2 6.76 -32.64 2.59
CA GLY A 2 7.39 -33.83 3.20
C GLY A 2 8.72 -33.56 3.90
N GLY A 3 9.56 -32.67 3.37
CA GLY A 3 10.93 -32.45 3.86
C GLY A 3 11.06 -31.90 5.29
N LEU A 4 10.19 -30.97 5.70
CA LEU A 4 10.20 -30.44 7.07
C LEU A 4 9.72 -31.49 8.09
N ARG A 5 8.80 -32.37 7.69
CA ARG A 5 8.27 -33.43 8.57
C ARG A 5 9.32 -34.52 8.83
N SER A 6 10.06 -34.93 7.80
CA SER A 6 11.14 -35.92 7.93
C SER A 6 12.33 -35.37 8.73
N ALA A 7 12.62 -34.07 8.60
CA ALA A 7 13.70 -33.42 9.34
C ALA A 7 13.47 -33.31 10.86
N ARG A 8 12.20 -33.34 11.33
CA ARG A 8 11.88 -33.27 12.77
C ARG A 8 12.62 -34.32 13.59
N ARG A 9 12.69 -35.55 13.10
CA ARG A 9 13.37 -36.65 13.81
C ARG A 9 14.86 -36.39 13.94
N ALA A 10 15.50 -35.97 12.85
CA ALA A 10 16.93 -35.65 12.83
C ALA A 10 17.26 -34.49 13.77
N VAL A 11 16.43 -33.43 13.78
CA VAL A 11 16.59 -32.28 14.70
C VAL A 11 16.49 -32.72 16.15
N ARG A 12 15.48 -33.52 16.51
CA ARG A 12 15.33 -34.03 17.89
C ARG A 12 16.53 -34.87 18.33
N LEU A 13 17.06 -35.73 17.45
CA LEU A 13 18.25 -36.52 17.74
C LEU A 13 19.48 -35.63 17.99
N LEU A 14 19.65 -34.57 17.19
CA LEU A 14 20.75 -33.62 17.41
C LEU A 14 20.60 -32.86 18.73
N ILE A 15 19.38 -32.48 19.12
CA ILE A 15 19.11 -31.85 20.42
C ILE A 15 19.43 -32.83 21.57
N GLN A 16 19.04 -34.11 21.44
CA GLN A 16 19.38 -35.14 22.43
C GLN A 16 20.88 -35.41 22.56
N LEU A 17 21.66 -35.11 21.51
CA LEU A 17 23.13 -35.20 21.51
C LEU A 17 23.81 -33.90 21.99
N ASP A 18 23.07 -32.98 22.61
CA ASP A 18 23.54 -31.67 23.07
C ASP A 18 24.12 -30.78 21.95
N ARG A 19 23.64 -30.97 20.72
CA ARG A 19 24.03 -30.20 19.51
C ARG A 19 22.94 -29.24 19.08
N SER A 20 22.26 -28.59 20.02
CA SER A 20 21.10 -27.72 19.78
C SER A 20 21.40 -26.56 18.83
N ALA A 21 22.59 -25.94 18.91
CA ALA A 21 22.99 -24.87 18.00
C ALA A 21 23.13 -25.36 16.55
N GLN A 22 23.75 -26.53 16.34
CA GLN A 22 23.88 -27.14 15.01
C GLN A 22 22.51 -27.54 14.46
N ALA A 23 21.64 -28.11 15.30
CA ALA A 23 20.28 -28.48 14.94
C ALA A 23 19.46 -27.26 14.50
N CYS A 24 19.57 -26.15 15.24
CA CYS A 24 18.93 -24.88 14.92
C CYS A 24 19.37 -24.35 13.55
N GLN A 25 20.68 -24.27 13.31
CA GLN A 25 21.23 -23.79 12.04
C GLN A 25 20.74 -24.63 10.85
N LEU A 26 20.83 -25.96 10.95
CA LEU A 26 20.39 -26.86 9.89
C LEU A 26 18.89 -26.78 9.62
N TYR A 27 18.08 -26.64 10.68
CA TYR A 27 16.64 -26.50 10.53
C TYR A 27 16.25 -25.18 9.83
N LEU A 28 16.88 -24.06 10.20
CA LEU A 28 16.63 -22.76 9.55
C LEU A 28 17.11 -22.76 8.08
N GLN A 29 18.23 -23.43 7.77
CA GLN A 29 18.66 -23.65 6.39
C GLN A 29 17.63 -24.44 5.58
N LEU A 30 17.03 -25.48 6.17
CA LEU A 30 15.96 -26.25 5.54
C LEU A 30 14.71 -25.39 5.33
N CYS A 31 14.33 -24.55 6.30
CA CYS A 31 13.22 -23.60 6.18
C CYS A 31 13.43 -22.63 5.02
N ASN A 32 14.63 -22.05 4.91
CA ASN A 32 15.00 -21.17 3.80
C ASN A 32 14.88 -21.88 2.43
N ALA A 33 15.45 -23.09 2.30
CA ALA A 33 15.35 -23.86 1.06
C ALA A 33 13.89 -24.20 0.71
N ALA A 34 13.09 -24.59 1.69
CA ALA A 34 11.67 -24.90 1.50
C ALA A 34 10.86 -23.67 1.11
N LEU A 35 11.08 -22.53 1.76
CA LEU A 35 10.41 -21.27 1.45
C LEU A 35 10.75 -20.79 0.05
N LYS A 36 12.04 -20.75 -0.32
CA LYS A 36 12.49 -20.41 -1.68
C LYS A 36 11.87 -21.29 -2.74
N ALA A 37 11.79 -22.61 -2.51
CA ALA A 37 11.17 -23.54 -3.44
C ALA A 37 9.66 -23.28 -3.62
N ARG A 38 8.95 -22.87 -2.56
CA ARG A 38 7.53 -22.49 -2.63
C ARG A 38 7.35 -21.17 -3.37
N LEU A 39 8.13 -20.15 -3.04
CA LEU A 39 8.03 -18.83 -3.68
C LEU A 39 8.37 -18.86 -5.17
N LYS A 40 9.34 -19.69 -5.60
CA LYS A 40 9.65 -19.89 -7.03
C LYS A 40 8.48 -20.44 -7.86
N ARG A 41 7.49 -21.08 -7.23
CA ARG A 41 6.30 -21.62 -7.93
C ARG A 41 5.23 -20.56 -8.14
N VAL A 42 5.31 -19.43 -7.44
CA VAL A 42 4.38 -18.31 -7.61
C VAL A 42 4.81 -17.53 -8.84
N LYS A 43 4.17 -17.84 -9.97
CA LYS A 43 4.40 -17.12 -11.23
C LYS A 43 3.64 -15.81 -11.21
N ARG A 44 4.22 -14.79 -11.86
CA ARG A 44 3.52 -13.54 -12.14
C ARG A 44 2.59 -13.78 -13.32
N GLU A 45 1.34 -14.09 -13.01
CA GLU A 45 0.27 -14.29 -14.00
C GLU A 45 -0.77 -13.18 -13.80
N GLY A 46 -0.98 -12.36 -14.83
CA GLY A 46 -1.98 -11.30 -14.81
C GLY A 46 -1.58 -10.04 -14.02
N ALA A 47 -2.56 -9.46 -13.33
CA ALA A 47 -2.46 -8.16 -12.69
C ALA A 47 -1.51 -8.14 -11.47
N THR A 48 -0.93 -6.96 -11.20
CA THR A 48 0.04 -6.77 -10.11
C THR A 48 -0.56 -7.06 -8.72
N ILE A 49 -1.79 -6.62 -8.46
CA ILE A 49 -2.45 -6.76 -7.14
C ILE A 49 -2.64 -8.23 -6.73
N PRO A 50 -3.31 -9.08 -7.54
CA PRO A 50 -3.46 -10.50 -7.20
C PRO A 50 -2.13 -11.21 -6.98
N TYR A 51 -1.14 -10.92 -7.84
CA TYR A 51 0.20 -11.51 -7.72
C TYR A 51 0.87 -11.16 -6.38
N VAL A 52 0.86 -9.89 -5.99
CA VAL A 52 1.50 -9.43 -4.74
C VAL A 52 0.76 -9.93 -3.51
N LYS A 53 -0.58 -9.91 -3.52
CA LYS A 53 -1.41 -10.48 -2.46
C LYS A 53 -1.12 -11.97 -2.28
N GLN A 54 -1.08 -12.74 -3.37
CA GLN A 54 -0.78 -14.17 -3.32
C GLN A 54 0.65 -14.45 -2.84
N LEU A 55 1.65 -13.75 -3.40
CA LEU A 55 3.05 -13.96 -3.05
C LEU A 55 3.31 -13.66 -1.57
N SER A 56 2.79 -12.54 -1.07
CA SER A 56 2.96 -12.16 0.33
C SER A 56 2.20 -13.08 1.28
N ALA A 57 0.96 -13.47 0.94
CA ALA A 57 0.19 -14.44 1.74
C ALA A 57 0.93 -15.77 1.88
N ILE A 58 1.45 -16.30 0.77
CA ILE A 58 2.24 -17.55 0.77
C ILE A 58 3.50 -17.36 1.59
N ALA A 59 4.25 -16.27 1.41
CA ALA A 59 5.48 -16.04 2.15
C ALA A 59 5.25 -15.99 3.66
N PHE A 60 4.35 -15.12 4.13
CA PHE A 60 4.15 -14.92 5.56
C PHE A 60 3.47 -16.11 6.25
N SER A 61 2.47 -16.74 5.63
CA SER A 61 1.88 -17.96 6.19
C SER A 61 2.92 -19.07 6.39
N ASN A 62 3.85 -19.21 5.45
CA ASN A 62 4.94 -20.18 5.56
C ASN A 62 5.95 -19.83 6.65
N ILE A 63 6.34 -18.56 6.75
CA ILE A 63 7.24 -18.10 7.82
C ILE A 63 6.59 -18.35 9.19
N VAL A 64 5.30 -18.03 9.36
CA VAL A 64 4.53 -18.27 10.59
C VAL A 64 4.47 -19.77 10.93
N GLU A 65 4.16 -20.63 9.96
CA GLU A 65 4.14 -22.09 10.17
C GLU A 65 5.50 -22.63 10.58
N MET A 66 6.57 -22.22 9.90
CA MET A 66 7.95 -22.65 10.18
C MET A 66 8.43 -22.14 11.54
N ALA A 67 8.14 -20.88 11.88
CA ALA A 67 8.47 -20.30 13.17
C ALA A 67 7.71 -20.97 14.32
N ARG A 68 6.42 -21.23 14.16
CA ARG A 68 5.62 -21.96 15.15
C ARG A 68 6.15 -23.37 15.38
N GLU A 69 6.56 -24.04 14.31
CA GLU A 69 7.17 -25.36 14.41
C GLU A 69 8.56 -25.30 15.08
N PHE A 70 9.37 -24.30 14.76
CA PHE A 70 10.66 -24.05 15.39
C PHE A 70 10.52 -23.91 16.91
N LEU A 71 9.60 -23.07 17.37
CA LEU A 71 9.37 -22.81 18.79
C LEU A 71 8.93 -24.08 19.56
N ARG A 72 8.30 -25.04 18.88
CA ARG A 72 7.97 -26.35 19.45
C ARG A 72 9.16 -27.30 19.52
N LEU A 73 10.11 -27.19 18.58
CA LEU A 73 11.30 -28.04 18.52
C LEU A 73 12.41 -27.57 19.47
N PHE A 74 12.50 -26.26 19.73
CA PHE A 74 13.51 -25.64 20.58
C PHE A 74 12.87 -24.89 21.75
N PRO A 75 12.11 -25.56 22.64
CA PRO A 75 11.55 -24.89 23.81
C PRO A 75 12.69 -24.37 24.70
N GLU A 76 12.53 -23.16 25.24
CA GLU A 76 13.39 -22.56 26.28
C GLU A 76 14.87 -22.31 25.91
N THR A 77 15.27 -22.52 24.64
CA THR A 77 16.66 -22.25 24.20
C THR A 77 16.78 -20.83 23.63
N THR A 78 17.11 -19.86 24.48
CA THR A 78 17.20 -18.42 24.12
C THR A 78 18.09 -18.13 22.90
N ASN A 79 19.23 -18.81 22.78
CA ASN A 79 20.15 -18.69 21.64
C ASN A 79 19.54 -19.17 20.30
N CYS A 80 18.64 -20.15 20.35
CA CYS A 80 17.92 -20.63 19.17
C CYS A 80 16.78 -19.66 18.81
N THR A 81 16.11 -19.09 19.80
CA THR A 81 15.07 -18.07 19.57
C THR A 81 15.61 -16.81 18.91
N SER A 82 16.79 -16.31 19.32
CA SER A 82 17.43 -15.17 18.63
C SER A 82 17.77 -15.50 17.19
N SER A 83 18.25 -16.72 16.92
CA SER A 83 18.51 -17.20 15.55
C SER A 83 17.25 -17.26 14.69
N LEU A 84 16.10 -17.65 15.27
CA LEU A 84 14.79 -17.61 14.59
C LEU A 84 14.40 -16.17 14.22
N VAL A 85 14.53 -15.22 15.14
CA VAL A 85 14.21 -13.80 14.87
C VAL A 85 15.08 -13.26 13.74
N VAL A 86 16.38 -13.56 13.76
CA VAL A 86 17.30 -13.18 12.68
C VAL A 86 16.89 -13.82 11.34
N TRP A 87 16.48 -15.09 11.34
CA TRP A 87 15.99 -15.75 10.13
C TRP A 87 14.70 -15.09 9.60
N CYS A 88 13.71 -14.85 10.44
CA CYS A 88 12.48 -14.16 10.05
C CYS A 88 12.78 -12.77 9.47
N SER A 89 13.66 -12.00 10.12
CA SER A 89 14.13 -10.70 9.64
C SER A 89 14.75 -10.82 8.23
N GLN A 90 15.63 -11.80 8.00
CA GLN A 90 16.23 -12.02 6.69
C GLN A 90 15.21 -12.39 5.62
N GLU A 91 14.23 -13.26 5.92
CA GLU A 91 13.20 -13.65 4.94
C GLU A 91 12.28 -12.46 4.61
N VAL A 92 11.88 -11.64 5.59
CA VAL A 92 11.13 -10.40 5.35
C VAL A 92 11.94 -9.43 4.49
N LYS A 93 13.25 -9.32 4.75
CA LYS A 93 14.17 -8.48 3.94
C LYS A 93 14.22 -8.94 2.49
N HIS A 94 14.36 -10.24 2.25
CA HIS A 94 14.40 -10.81 0.90
C HIS A 94 13.07 -10.61 0.17
N LEU A 95 11.95 -10.89 0.82
CA LEU A 95 10.62 -10.70 0.26
C LEU A 95 10.40 -9.24 -0.13
N THR A 96 10.67 -8.30 0.78
CA THR A 96 10.48 -6.87 0.53
C THR A 96 11.36 -6.38 -0.61
N SER A 97 12.62 -6.83 -0.67
CA SER A 97 13.54 -6.50 -1.77
C SER A 97 13.04 -7.01 -3.12
N HIS A 98 12.40 -8.18 -3.15
CA HIS A 98 11.76 -8.70 -4.36
C HIS A 98 10.52 -7.89 -4.72
N LEU A 99 9.64 -7.61 -3.76
CA LEU A 99 8.43 -6.81 -3.97
C LEU A 99 8.75 -5.41 -4.49
N ILE A 100 9.79 -4.75 -3.97
CA ILE A 100 10.21 -3.43 -4.44
C ILE A 100 10.47 -3.44 -5.95
N LYS A 101 11.16 -4.47 -6.45
CA LYS A 101 11.46 -4.60 -7.89
C LYS A 101 10.23 -4.86 -8.76
N GLN A 102 9.16 -5.40 -8.18
CA GLN A 102 7.92 -5.72 -8.90
C GLN A 102 6.90 -4.57 -8.86
N LEU A 103 6.90 -3.82 -7.75
CA LEU A 103 5.93 -2.76 -7.47
C LEU A 103 6.36 -1.41 -8.00
N PHE A 104 7.61 -0.99 -7.76
CA PHE A 104 8.08 0.35 -8.09
C PHE A 104 8.62 0.41 -9.52
N ILE A 105 7.74 0.12 -10.48
CA ILE A 105 7.97 0.27 -11.92
C ILE A 105 7.03 1.35 -12.48
N PRO A 106 7.38 2.06 -13.56
CA PRO A 106 6.62 3.22 -14.05
C PRO A 106 5.15 2.96 -14.38
N GLN A 107 4.79 1.71 -14.69
CA GLN A 107 3.44 1.31 -15.11
C GLN A 107 2.47 1.12 -13.94
N VAL A 108 2.97 1.05 -12.70
CA VAL A 108 2.12 0.79 -11.53
C VAL A 108 1.65 2.12 -10.95
N THR A 109 0.33 2.27 -10.79
CA THR A 109 -0.29 3.48 -10.24
C THR A 109 -0.13 3.56 -8.72
N LEU A 110 -0.26 4.75 -8.14
CA LEU A 110 -0.19 4.95 -6.69
C LEU A 110 -1.23 4.10 -5.94
N GLY A 111 -2.51 4.15 -6.33
CA GLY A 111 -3.53 3.30 -5.71
C GLY A 111 -3.22 1.79 -5.78
N THR A 112 -2.60 1.32 -6.87
CA THR A 112 -2.14 -0.07 -6.96
C THR A 112 -1.04 -0.38 -5.94
N LEU A 113 -0.07 0.54 -5.77
CA LEU A 113 1.00 0.40 -4.78
C LEU A 113 0.41 0.35 -3.36
N VAL A 114 -0.49 1.27 -3.05
CA VAL A 114 -1.17 1.41 -1.76
C VAL A 114 -1.87 0.11 -1.39
N GLU A 115 -2.69 -0.43 -2.28
CA GLU A 115 -3.44 -1.67 -2.02
C GLU A 115 -2.50 -2.86 -1.79
N CYS A 116 -1.42 -2.95 -2.59
CA CYS A 116 -0.41 -3.98 -2.43
C CYS A 116 0.32 -3.87 -1.10
N ILE A 117 0.75 -2.66 -0.71
CA ILE A 117 1.47 -2.40 0.54
C ILE A 117 0.57 -2.70 1.74
N GLY A 118 -0.70 -2.29 1.70
CA GLY A 118 -1.68 -2.61 2.74
C GLY A 118 -1.83 -4.12 2.96
N ALA A 119 -1.92 -4.90 1.87
CA ALA A 119 -1.98 -6.36 1.97
C ALA A 119 -0.69 -6.97 2.53
N VAL A 120 0.48 -6.50 2.08
CA VAL A 120 1.78 -7.01 2.56
C VAL A 120 1.96 -6.72 4.05
N ARG A 121 1.59 -5.52 4.52
CA ARG A 121 1.59 -5.15 5.94
C ARG A 121 0.68 -6.07 6.75
N SER A 122 -0.57 -6.26 6.31
CA SER A 122 -1.52 -7.16 6.98
C SER A 122 -1.01 -8.60 7.10
N HIS A 123 -0.35 -9.11 6.06
CA HIS A 123 0.28 -10.43 6.13
C HIS A 123 1.50 -10.47 7.07
N CYS A 124 2.28 -9.38 7.12
CA CYS A 124 3.43 -9.25 8.03
C CYS A 124 2.99 -9.25 9.49
N ASP A 125 1.86 -8.60 9.79
CA ASP A 125 1.28 -8.52 11.13
C ASP A 125 0.94 -9.90 11.71
N GLN A 126 0.81 -10.96 10.91
CA GLN A 126 0.61 -12.33 11.40
C GLN A 126 1.77 -12.82 12.30
N LEU A 127 2.99 -12.30 12.11
CA LEU A 127 4.15 -12.66 12.94
C LEU A 127 4.05 -12.12 14.37
N THR A 128 3.22 -11.10 14.60
CA THR A 128 2.99 -10.54 15.94
C THR A 128 2.34 -11.56 16.88
N GLN A 129 1.56 -12.50 16.33
CA GLN A 129 0.98 -13.63 17.08
C GLN A 129 2.04 -14.57 17.68
N LEU A 130 3.28 -14.50 17.17
CA LEU A 130 4.43 -15.25 17.67
C LEU A 130 5.39 -14.37 18.48
N GLY A 131 5.00 -13.13 18.81
CA GLY A 131 5.84 -12.17 19.53
C GLY A 131 6.91 -11.50 18.66
N MET A 132 6.79 -11.56 17.33
CA MET A 132 7.75 -10.95 16.40
C MET A 132 7.08 -9.85 15.58
N ASP A 133 7.40 -8.59 15.88
CA ASP A 133 7.01 -7.45 15.03
C ASP A 133 8.17 -7.08 14.10
N LEU A 134 7.94 -7.25 12.79
CA LEU A 134 8.89 -6.92 11.73
C LEU A 134 8.35 -5.84 10.77
N ARG A 135 7.25 -5.18 11.11
CA ARG A 135 6.63 -4.15 10.26
C ARG A 135 7.55 -2.95 10.06
N TYR A 136 8.27 -2.55 11.10
CA TYR A 136 9.27 -1.47 11.03
C TYR A 136 10.33 -1.73 9.94
N GLN A 137 10.72 -3.00 9.75
CA GLN A 137 11.73 -3.38 8.77
C GLN A 137 11.16 -3.32 7.36
N LEU A 138 9.93 -3.81 7.17
CA LEU A 138 9.19 -3.70 5.92
C LEU A 138 9.04 -2.23 5.51
N ASP A 139 8.51 -1.40 6.40
CA ASP A 139 8.29 0.03 6.15
C ASP A 139 9.62 0.78 5.95
N GLY A 140 10.66 0.42 6.71
CA GLY A 140 12.00 0.97 6.55
C GLY A 140 12.58 0.77 5.14
N GLN A 141 12.36 -0.40 4.54
CA GLN A 141 12.82 -0.68 3.17
C GLN A 141 11.92 -0.04 2.09
N LEU A 142 10.63 0.13 2.37
CA LEU A 142 9.67 0.76 1.44
C LEU A 142 9.78 2.29 1.44
N ARG A 143 10.31 2.91 2.50
CA ARG A 143 10.38 4.36 2.67
C ARG A 143 10.91 5.12 1.45
N ALA A 144 12.12 4.80 0.99
CA ALA A 144 12.76 5.51 -0.11
C ALA A 144 12.05 5.33 -1.47
N PRO A 145 11.67 4.11 -1.90
CA PRO A 145 10.91 3.95 -3.13
C PRO A 145 9.49 4.55 -3.05
N LEU A 146 8.83 4.47 -1.87
CA LEU A 146 7.50 5.04 -1.69
C LEU A 146 7.48 6.56 -1.64
N SER A 147 8.47 7.18 -1.00
CA SER A 147 8.62 8.64 -1.03
C SER A 147 8.75 9.17 -2.46
N ARG A 148 9.52 8.46 -3.31
CA ARG A 148 9.65 8.82 -4.73
C ARG A 148 8.34 8.64 -5.50
N ALA A 149 7.67 7.51 -5.30
CA ALA A 149 6.38 7.24 -5.94
C ALA A 149 5.30 8.27 -5.56
N LEU A 150 5.28 8.72 -4.31
CA LEU A 150 4.37 9.78 -3.84
C LEU A 150 4.69 11.13 -4.51
N GLN A 151 5.97 11.49 -4.61
CA GLN A 151 6.39 12.71 -5.31
C GLN A 151 6.02 12.67 -6.79
N ASP A 152 6.34 11.58 -7.48
CA ASP A 152 6.02 11.38 -8.90
C ASP A 152 4.50 11.41 -9.14
N ALA A 153 3.70 10.85 -8.22
CA ALA A 153 2.26 10.95 -8.26
C ALA A 153 1.80 12.41 -8.07
N GLY A 154 2.36 13.11 -7.07
CA GLY A 154 2.07 14.51 -6.80
C GLY A 154 2.26 15.41 -8.03
N GLU A 155 3.36 15.25 -8.75
CA GLU A 155 3.62 15.99 -10.01
C GLU A 155 2.57 15.66 -11.10
N LYS A 156 2.22 14.38 -11.26
CA LYS A 156 1.16 13.98 -12.22
C LYS A 156 -0.20 14.58 -11.86
N TYR A 157 -0.54 14.60 -10.58
CA TYR A 157 -1.78 15.21 -10.10
C TYR A 157 -1.75 16.73 -10.28
N LEU A 158 -0.62 17.38 -10.00
CA LEU A 158 -0.42 18.81 -10.23
C LEU A 158 -0.67 19.17 -11.71
N ASP A 159 -0.08 18.43 -12.64
CA ASP A 159 -0.27 18.66 -14.07
C ASP A 159 -1.73 18.45 -14.49
N ALA A 160 -2.39 17.40 -13.98
CA ALA A 160 -3.81 17.17 -14.22
C ALA A 160 -4.70 18.32 -13.71
N VAL A 161 -4.36 18.91 -12.56
CA VAL A 161 -5.07 20.08 -12.02
C VAL A 161 -4.84 21.31 -12.91
N LYS A 162 -3.61 21.58 -13.36
CA LYS A 162 -3.31 22.70 -14.25
C LYS A 162 -4.06 22.61 -15.60
N VAL A 163 -4.14 21.42 -16.18
CA VAL A 163 -4.89 21.20 -17.44
C VAL A 163 -6.37 21.52 -17.23
N ARG A 164 -7.00 20.97 -16.18
CA ARG A 164 -8.42 21.24 -15.90
C ARG A 164 -8.70 22.69 -15.53
N ALA A 165 -7.77 23.35 -14.84
CA ALA A 165 -7.85 24.78 -14.55
C ALA A 165 -7.88 25.62 -15.84
N ALA A 166 -7.06 25.28 -16.84
CA ALA A 166 -7.04 25.98 -18.13
C ALA A 166 -8.32 25.77 -18.96
N GLU A 167 -9.02 24.65 -18.77
CA GLU A 167 -10.27 24.29 -19.45
C GLU A 167 -11.53 24.74 -18.69
N ASP A 168 -11.38 25.38 -17.52
CA ASP A 168 -12.51 25.73 -16.65
C ASP A 168 -13.35 26.87 -17.24
N THR A 169 -14.62 26.58 -17.49
CA THR A 169 -15.57 27.53 -18.09
C THR A 169 -16.34 28.34 -17.04
N TRP A 170 -16.18 28.05 -15.75
CA TRP A 170 -16.91 28.71 -14.66
C TRP A 170 -18.44 28.60 -14.73
N ARG A 171 -18.94 27.60 -15.47
CA ARG A 171 -20.38 27.33 -15.61
C ARG A 171 -20.82 26.18 -14.70
N PRO A 172 -22.08 26.20 -14.22
CA PRO A 172 -22.70 25.05 -13.56
C PRO A 172 -22.59 23.77 -14.41
N SER A 173 -22.48 22.63 -13.74
CA SER A 173 -22.35 21.33 -14.40
C SER A 173 -23.72 20.73 -14.71
N ASN A 174 -23.92 20.30 -15.95
CA ASN A 174 -25.10 19.54 -16.38
C ASN A 174 -24.78 18.04 -16.44
N MET A 175 -25.52 17.23 -15.68
CA MET A 175 -25.37 15.78 -15.60
C MET A 175 -26.12 15.01 -16.69
N GLN A 176 -26.74 15.72 -17.64
CA GLN A 176 -27.52 15.21 -18.77
C GLN A 176 -28.84 14.52 -18.40
N ASN A 177 -28.86 13.72 -17.34
CA ASN A 177 -30.05 13.03 -16.85
C ASN A 177 -30.05 12.87 -15.32
N PRO A 178 -31.22 12.63 -14.70
CA PRO A 178 -31.33 12.52 -13.23
C PRO A 178 -30.57 11.32 -12.65
N GLN A 179 -30.42 10.22 -13.40
CA GLN A 179 -29.68 9.05 -12.93
C GLN A 179 -28.19 9.34 -12.76
N SER A 180 -27.58 10.07 -13.70
CA SER A 180 -26.19 10.52 -13.63
C SER A 180 -25.96 11.50 -12.48
N LEU A 181 -26.94 12.37 -12.21
CA LEU A 181 -26.90 13.26 -11.05
C LEU A 181 -26.94 12.45 -9.75
N GLN A 182 -27.88 11.51 -9.62
CA GLN A 182 -27.95 10.65 -8.45
C GLN A 182 -26.67 9.85 -8.24
N LYS A 183 -26.09 9.28 -9.31
CA LYS A 183 -24.81 8.58 -9.26
C LYS A 183 -23.67 9.48 -8.77
N LEU A 184 -23.57 10.70 -9.29
CA LEU A 184 -22.58 11.69 -8.82
C LEU A 184 -22.77 11.99 -7.33
N LEU A 185 -24.01 12.20 -6.88
CA LEU A 185 -24.31 12.50 -5.48
C LEU A 185 -23.93 11.34 -4.57
N THR A 186 -24.26 10.09 -4.95
CA THR A 186 -23.84 8.90 -4.20
C THR A 186 -22.32 8.77 -4.16
N GLU A 187 -21.63 8.94 -5.29
CA GLU A 187 -20.17 8.86 -5.32
C GLU A 187 -19.50 9.94 -4.45
N LEU A 188 -20.03 11.16 -4.43
CA LEU A 188 -19.48 12.23 -3.58
C LEU A 188 -19.80 12.01 -2.11
N ASP A 189 -20.97 11.45 -1.78
CA ASP A 189 -21.33 11.08 -0.42
C ASP A 189 -20.45 9.93 0.10
N ASP A 190 -20.16 8.92 -0.74
CA ASP A 190 -19.23 7.82 -0.44
C ASP A 190 -17.80 8.34 -0.17
N LEU A 191 -17.41 9.45 -0.82
CA LEU A 191 -16.15 10.16 -0.58
C LEU A 191 -16.21 11.13 0.63
N GLY A 192 -17.34 11.20 1.33
CA GLY A 192 -17.54 12.09 2.48
C GLY A 192 -17.70 13.57 2.12
N ILE A 193 -18.11 13.88 0.88
CA ILE A 193 -18.30 15.25 0.36
C ILE A 193 -19.79 15.45 0.00
N PRO A 194 -20.70 15.54 0.98
CA PRO A 194 -22.12 15.70 0.69
C PRO A 194 -22.37 17.04 -0.02
N VAL A 195 -23.03 17.00 -1.17
CA VAL A 195 -23.38 18.21 -1.92
C VAL A 195 -24.59 18.88 -1.26
N PRO A 196 -24.45 20.14 -0.82
CA PRO A 196 -25.56 20.87 -0.22
C PRO A 196 -26.76 21.03 -1.17
N LYS A 197 -27.99 20.94 -0.64
CA LYS A 197 -29.22 21.03 -1.45
C LYS A 197 -29.35 22.35 -2.23
N ASN A 198 -28.80 23.45 -1.70
CA ASN A 198 -28.78 24.75 -2.37
C ASN A 198 -27.85 24.79 -3.60
N CYS A 199 -26.96 23.81 -3.77
CA CYS A 199 -26.17 23.63 -4.98
C CYS A 199 -26.93 22.85 -6.07
N LEU A 200 -28.16 22.39 -5.81
CA LEU A 200 -29.01 21.68 -6.77
C LEU A 200 -30.09 22.65 -7.29
N THR A 201 -30.01 23.02 -8.57
CA THR A 201 -30.83 24.10 -9.15
C THR A 201 -31.94 23.61 -10.08
N ALA A 202 -31.81 22.43 -10.67
CA ALA A 202 -32.83 21.76 -11.51
C ALA A 202 -32.57 20.23 -11.54
N ASP A 203 -33.47 19.44 -12.14
CA ASP A 203 -33.44 17.95 -12.13
C ASP A 203 -32.13 17.30 -12.62
N CYS A 204 -31.22 18.05 -13.25
CA CYS A 204 -29.94 17.56 -13.78
C CYS A 204 -28.75 18.53 -13.56
N TRP A 205 -28.93 19.64 -12.86
CA TRP A 205 -27.92 20.70 -12.76
C TRP A 205 -27.34 20.82 -11.35
N VAL A 206 -26.01 20.97 -11.30
CA VAL A 206 -25.25 21.26 -10.08
C VAL A 206 -24.58 22.62 -10.24
N SER A 207 -24.79 23.51 -9.27
CA SER A 207 -24.20 24.86 -9.18
C SER A 207 -22.69 24.84 -8.83
N LEU A 208 -21.97 23.81 -9.28
CA LEU A 208 -20.53 23.64 -9.16
C LEU A 208 -19.94 23.42 -10.56
N THR A 209 -18.72 23.91 -10.80
CA THR A 209 -18.04 23.69 -12.08
C THR A 209 -17.57 22.25 -12.21
N SER A 210 -17.44 21.77 -13.45
CA SER A 210 -16.92 20.42 -13.72
C SER A 210 -15.50 20.25 -13.17
N ASN A 211 -14.70 21.32 -13.22
CA ASN A 211 -13.37 21.40 -12.61
C ASN A 211 -13.44 21.20 -11.08
N THR A 212 -14.35 21.88 -10.38
CA THR A 212 -14.50 21.76 -8.92
C THR A 212 -14.86 20.34 -8.51
N ILE A 213 -15.82 19.71 -9.20
CA ILE A 213 -16.23 18.33 -8.94
C ILE A 213 -15.07 17.35 -9.21
N ALA A 214 -14.37 17.52 -10.34
CA ALA A 214 -13.24 16.68 -10.71
C ALA A 214 -12.07 16.81 -9.73
N PHE A 215 -11.77 18.04 -9.29
CA PHE A 215 -10.73 18.30 -8.30
C PHE A 215 -11.07 17.66 -6.95
N ALA A 216 -12.31 17.82 -6.46
CA ALA A 216 -12.72 17.26 -5.18
C ALA A 216 -12.52 15.73 -5.13
N ARG A 217 -12.97 15.01 -6.17
CA ARG A 217 -12.77 13.56 -6.30
C ARG A 217 -11.29 13.19 -6.35
N LEU A 218 -10.52 13.89 -7.18
CA LEU A 218 -9.09 13.64 -7.35
C LEU A 218 -8.33 13.85 -6.05
N TYR A 219 -8.62 14.93 -5.34
CA TYR A 219 -7.92 15.30 -4.12
C TYR A 219 -8.23 14.35 -2.97
N VAL A 220 -9.50 13.94 -2.80
CA VAL A 220 -9.86 12.94 -1.77
C VAL A 220 -9.23 11.59 -2.08
N GLY A 221 -9.25 11.13 -3.34
CA GLY A 221 -8.57 9.88 -3.71
C GLY A 221 -7.05 9.93 -3.42
N LEU A 222 -6.39 11.04 -3.73
CA LEU A 222 -4.97 11.25 -3.40
C LEU A 222 -4.74 11.25 -1.87
N LEU A 223 -5.63 11.88 -1.10
CA LEU A 223 -5.56 11.92 0.35
C LEU A 223 -5.67 10.52 0.96
N GLU A 224 -6.64 9.72 0.52
CA GLU A 224 -6.82 8.33 0.96
C GLU A 224 -5.61 7.46 0.62
N ASP A 225 -5.09 7.59 -0.61
CA ASP A 225 -3.87 6.90 -1.05
C ASP A 225 -2.66 7.30 -0.19
N CYS A 226 -2.53 8.58 0.21
CA CYS A 226 -1.45 9.03 1.07
C CYS A 226 -1.60 8.51 2.52
N LEU A 227 -2.80 8.61 3.09
CA LEU A 227 -3.07 8.23 4.49
C LEU A 227 -2.92 6.73 4.72
N SER A 228 -3.35 5.90 3.77
CA SER A 228 -3.25 4.45 3.84
C SER A 228 -1.80 3.93 3.91
N VAL A 229 -0.83 4.69 3.39
CA VAL A 229 0.59 4.34 3.46
C VAL A 229 1.38 5.15 4.48
N ALA A 230 0.74 6.09 5.18
CA ALA A 230 1.40 7.00 6.10
C ALA A 230 2.22 6.26 7.17
N THR A 231 3.47 6.68 7.30
CA THR A 231 4.35 6.36 8.42
C THR A 231 4.98 7.66 8.92
N PRO A 232 5.46 7.74 10.17
CA PRO A 232 6.10 8.96 10.69
C PRO A 232 7.18 9.54 9.77
N GLU A 233 7.94 8.67 9.08
CA GLU A 233 9.01 9.06 8.16
C GLU A 233 8.52 9.58 6.80
N LEU A 234 7.26 9.34 6.45
CA LEU A 234 6.65 9.77 5.18
C LEU A 234 5.76 10.99 5.32
N ILE A 235 5.43 11.42 6.55
CA ILE A 235 4.50 12.54 6.81
C ILE A 235 4.92 13.80 6.05
N ASN A 236 6.21 14.18 6.08
CA ASN A 236 6.69 15.37 5.38
C ASN A 236 6.54 15.25 3.86
N THR A 237 6.77 14.06 3.29
CA THR A 237 6.58 13.84 1.84
C THR A 237 5.11 13.93 1.47
N ILE A 238 4.23 13.32 2.26
CA ILE A 238 2.78 13.35 2.07
C ILE A 238 2.27 14.79 2.15
N ASP A 239 2.67 15.55 3.18
CA ASP A 239 2.26 16.94 3.35
C ASP A 239 2.68 17.81 2.16
N ASN A 240 3.91 17.66 1.69
CA ASN A 240 4.39 18.37 0.51
C ASN A 240 3.56 18.03 -0.74
N VAL A 241 3.23 16.76 -0.98
CA VAL A 241 2.42 16.32 -2.12
C VAL A 241 0.99 16.88 -2.05
N LEU A 242 0.34 16.75 -0.90
CA LEU A 242 -1.03 17.25 -0.71
C LEU A 242 -1.10 18.77 -0.79
N THR A 243 -0.12 19.45 -0.20
CA THR A 243 0.01 20.91 -0.26
C THR A 243 0.28 21.40 -1.67
N LEU A 244 1.14 20.72 -2.43
CA LEU A 244 1.45 21.05 -3.83
C LEU A 244 0.18 21.05 -4.70
N VAL A 245 -0.59 19.97 -4.64
CA VAL A 245 -1.81 19.80 -5.45
C VAL A 245 -2.91 20.77 -5.00
N MET A 246 -3.11 20.96 -3.69
CA MET A 246 -4.12 21.91 -3.18
C MET A 246 -3.77 23.35 -3.55
N LYS A 247 -2.51 23.76 -3.41
CA LYS A 247 -2.05 25.12 -3.75
C LYS A 247 -2.33 25.45 -5.21
N ALA A 248 -2.16 24.51 -6.12
CA ALA A 248 -2.45 24.73 -7.54
C ALA A 248 -3.94 25.06 -7.78
N GLN A 249 -4.86 24.34 -7.13
CA GLN A 249 -6.28 24.65 -7.23
C GLN A 249 -6.62 25.99 -6.60
N VAL A 250 -6.07 26.30 -5.41
CA VAL A 250 -6.30 27.60 -4.76
C VAL A 250 -5.80 28.75 -5.64
N GLN A 251 -4.65 28.61 -6.28
CA GLN A 251 -4.12 29.61 -7.22
C GLN A 251 -5.03 29.82 -8.42
N HIS A 252 -5.60 28.74 -8.97
CA HIS A 252 -6.62 28.84 -10.02
C HIS A 252 -7.84 29.65 -9.55
N LEU A 253 -8.40 29.31 -8.38
CA LEU A 253 -9.56 30.02 -7.82
C LEU A 253 -9.28 31.51 -7.60
N VAL A 254 -8.13 31.85 -7.00
CA VAL A 254 -7.72 33.25 -6.77
C VAL A 254 -7.53 34.01 -8.08
N SER A 255 -6.91 33.38 -9.08
CA SER A 255 -6.70 34.00 -10.40
C SER A 255 -8.02 34.32 -11.09
N SER A 256 -8.98 33.40 -10.99
CA SER A 256 -10.32 33.59 -11.58
C SER A 256 -11.16 34.63 -10.85
N LEU A 257 -11.09 34.71 -9.52
CA LEU A 257 -11.76 35.78 -8.74
C LEU A 257 -11.24 37.17 -9.09
N ASN A 258 -9.98 37.27 -9.53
CA ASN A 258 -9.36 38.53 -9.97
C ASN A 258 -9.60 38.82 -11.46
N ASN A 259 -10.13 37.87 -12.23
CA ASN A 259 -10.38 38.03 -13.65
C ASN A 259 -11.65 38.86 -13.89
N ILE A 260 -11.47 40.09 -14.39
CA ILE A 260 -12.53 41.05 -14.64
C ILE A 260 -13.57 40.51 -15.64
N LYS A 261 -13.15 39.66 -16.59
CA LYS A 261 -14.05 39.07 -17.60
C LYS A 261 -15.09 38.13 -16.98
N LEU A 262 -14.73 37.42 -15.92
CA LEU A 262 -15.63 36.51 -15.21
C LEU A 262 -16.57 37.23 -14.22
N LYS A 263 -16.35 38.53 -13.97
CA LYS A 263 -17.25 39.36 -13.15
C LYS A 263 -18.38 40.01 -13.94
N GLN A 264 -18.32 39.92 -15.27
CA GLN A 264 -19.25 40.58 -16.19
C GLN A 264 -20.30 39.60 -16.78
N GLU A 265 -20.15 38.30 -16.54
CA GLU A 265 -21.11 37.23 -16.86
C GLU A 265 -21.90 36.82 -15.61
#